data_AF-Q5NAS6-F1
#
_entry.id   AF-Q5NAS6-F1
#
_cell.length_a   1.000
_cell.length_b   1.000
_cell.length_c   1.000
_cell.angle_alpha   90.00
_cell.angle_beta   90.00
_cell.angle_gamma   90.00
#
_symmetry.space_group_name_H-M   'P 1'
#
loop_
_entity.id
_entity.type
_entity.pdbx_description
1 polymer ?
#
loop_
_entity_poly.entity_id
_entity_poly.type
_entity_poly.pdbx_seq_one_letter_code
_entity_poly.pdbx_strand_id
1 'polypeptide(L)'
;MSIRSARRIYNVVDDDPAPRSEVFAFARSLVERKHPGLIMDSVVLPATQDRIVAAEKRVSNARLKEELGVKLLHPTYKSGLQSILDSWSVESSFSNRNVDV
;
A
#
# COMPACT_ATOMS: atom_id res chain seq x y z
N MET A 1 4.28 24.59 -38.00
CA MET A 1 3.80 25.02 -36.67
C MET A 1 3.41 23.76 -35.90
N SER A 2 4.23 23.29 -34.95
CA SER A 2 3.95 22.06 -34.20
C SER A 2 2.96 22.38 -33.08
N ILE A 3 1.73 21.87 -33.19
CA ILE A 3 0.73 21.97 -32.13
C ILE A 3 1.20 21.03 -31.02
N ARG A 4 1.87 21.58 -30.00
CA ARG A 4 2.06 20.87 -28.74
C ARG A 4 0.68 20.78 -28.09
N SER A 5 0.03 19.62 -28.21
CA SER A 5 -1.10 19.29 -27.34
C SER A 5 -0.64 19.44 -25.89
N ALA A 6 -1.28 20.33 -25.13
CA ALA A 6 -0.95 20.57 -23.74
C ALA A 6 -1.49 19.42 -22.88
N ARG A 7 -0.83 18.27 -22.92
CA ARG A 7 -1.16 17.12 -22.07
C ARG A 7 -0.78 17.45 -20.63
N ARG A 8 -1.75 17.30 -19.72
CA ARG A 8 -1.53 17.39 -18.26
C ARG A 8 -1.09 16.02 -17.73
N ILE A 9 -0.22 16.04 -16.72
CA ILE A 9 0.26 14.85 -16.00
C ILE A 9 -0.10 15.03 -14.53
N TYR A 10 -0.68 14.00 -13.91
CA TYR A 10 -1.11 13.99 -12.52
C TYR A 10 -0.44 12.84 -11.78
N ASN A 11 0.14 13.12 -10.61
CA ASN A 11 0.62 12.06 -9.72
C ASN A 11 -0.57 11.56 -8.90
N VAL A 12 -0.73 10.25 -8.83
CA VAL A 12 -1.77 9.60 -8.02
C VAL A 12 -1.07 8.85 -6.89
N VAL A 13 -0.91 9.56 -5.78
CA VAL A 13 -0.31 9.08 -4.54
C VAL A 13 -1.13 9.59 -3.36
N ASP A 14 -1.00 8.94 -2.20
CA ASP A 14 -1.58 9.42 -0.95
C ASP A 14 -0.85 10.67 -0.42
N ASP A 15 -1.20 11.12 0.78
CA ASP A 15 -0.62 12.30 1.44
C ASP A 15 0.51 11.95 2.42
N ASP A 16 0.80 10.67 2.61
CA ASP A 16 1.63 10.16 3.72
C ASP A 16 2.82 9.34 3.19
N PRO A 17 3.84 10.00 2.59
CA PRO A 17 5.02 9.31 2.11
C PRO A 17 5.79 8.70 3.28
N ALA A 18 5.87 7.37 3.31
CA ALA A 18 6.52 6.60 4.36
C ALA A 18 7.57 5.63 3.80
N PRO A 19 8.63 5.30 4.57
CA PRO A 19 9.53 4.20 4.24
C PRO A 19 8.77 2.90 4.09
N ARG A 20 9.17 2.08 3.11
CA ARG A 20 8.55 0.77 2.86
C ARG A 20 8.54 -0.12 4.11
N SER A 21 9.61 -0.11 4.90
CA SER A 21 9.73 -0.85 6.15
C SER A 21 8.67 -0.44 7.18
N GLU A 22 8.36 0.86 7.27
CA GLU A 22 7.33 1.38 8.18
C GLU A 22 5.94 0.89 7.77
N VAL A 23 5.61 0.97 6.48
CA VAL A 23 4.32 0.50 5.94
C VAL A 23 4.12 -0.99 6.23
N PHE A 24 5.15 -1.82 6.03
CA PHE A 24 5.09 -3.25 6.33
C PHE A 24 4.98 -3.54 7.82
N ALA A 25 5.71 -2.81 8.68
CA ALA A 25 5.61 -2.96 10.12
C ALA A 25 4.19 -2.65 10.61
N PHE A 26 3.58 -1.58 10.10
CA PHE A 26 2.19 -1.23 10.41
C PHE A 26 1.21 -2.30 9.91
N ALA A 27 1.34 -2.77 8.67
CA ALA A 27 0.49 -3.84 8.13
C ALA A 27 0.56 -5.12 8.97
N ARG A 28 1.76 -5.53 9.37
CA ARG A 28 1.96 -6.66 10.29
C ARG A 28 1.24 -6.43 11.61
N SER A 29 1.40 -5.24 12.22
CA SER A 29 0.74 -4.91 13.48
C SER A 29 -0.80 -4.93 13.38
N LEU A 30 -1.35 -4.56 12.22
CA LEU A 30 -2.79 -4.58 11.96
C LEU A 30 -3.34 -6.01 11.91
N VAL A 31 -2.68 -6.87 11.13
CA VAL A 31 -3.08 -8.28 10.99
C VAL A 31 -3.00 -8.98 12.33
N GLU A 32 -1.90 -8.83 13.07
CA GLU A 32 -1.73 -9.49 14.37
C GLU A 32 -2.76 -9.02 15.40
N ARG A 33 -3.15 -7.74 15.36
CA ARG A 33 -4.18 -7.20 16.26
C ARG A 33 -5.56 -7.79 15.99
N LYS A 34 -5.94 -7.97 14.72
CA LYS A 34 -7.27 -8.50 14.34
C LYS A 34 -7.31 -10.02 14.35
N HIS A 35 -6.21 -10.67 13.99
CA HIS A 35 -6.06 -12.12 13.85
C HIS A 35 -4.73 -12.57 14.47
N PRO A 36 -4.66 -12.68 15.80
CA PRO A 36 -3.46 -13.11 16.50
C PRO A 36 -2.97 -14.48 16.03
N GLY A 37 -1.66 -14.64 15.85
CA GLY A 37 -1.02 -15.89 15.43
C GLY A 37 -1.16 -16.24 13.95
N LEU A 38 -1.76 -15.36 13.14
CA LEU A 38 -1.89 -15.59 11.70
C LEU A 38 -0.58 -15.38 10.94
N ILE A 39 0.33 -14.61 11.51
CA ILE A 39 1.61 -14.27 10.90
C ILE A 39 2.62 -15.35 11.27
N MET A 40 2.94 -16.23 10.33
CA MET A 40 4.05 -17.18 10.51
C MET A 40 5.39 -16.45 10.42
N ASP A 41 6.33 -16.81 11.28
CA ASP A 41 7.65 -16.16 11.46
C ASP A 41 8.59 -16.21 10.25
N SER A 42 8.18 -16.74 9.11
CA SER A 42 9.05 -16.95 7.95
C SER A 42 8.63 -16.09 6.75
N VAL A 43 8.97 -14.81 6.78
CA VAL A 43 9.26 -14.11 5.52
C VAL A 43 10.71 -13.69 5.57
N VAL A 44 11.58 -14.61 5.18
CA VAL A 44 12.94 -14.27 4.76
C VAL A 44 12.78 -13.33 3.57
N LEU A 45 13.00 -12.04 3.81
CA LEU A 45 13.11 -11.04 2.76
C LEU A 45 14.14 -11.57 1.75
N PRO A 46 13.81 -11.72 0.45
CA PRO A 46 14.78 -12.20 -0.52
C PRO A 46 16.04 -11.30 -0.46
N ALA A 47 17.23 -11.91 -0.43
CA ALA A 47 18.53 -11.24 -0.36
C ALA A 47 18.80 -10.23 -1.50
N THR A 48 17.87 -10.08 -2.44
CA THR A 48 17.89 -9.13 -3.55
C THR A 48 17.28 -7.76 -3.20
N GLN A 49 16.66 -7.57 -2.02
CA GLN A 49 16.10 -6.27 -1.61
C GLN A 49 17.16 -5.20 -1.33
N ASP A 50 18.41 -5.58 -1.01
CA ASP A 50 19.49 -4.63 -0.71
C ASP A 50 20.01 -3.87 -1.93
N ARG A 51 19.68 -4.32 -3.16
CA ARG A 51 20.22 -3.74 -4.41
C ARG A 51 19.35 -2.65 -5.04
N ILE A 52 18.15 -2.39 -4.52
CA ILE A 52 17.25 -1.34 -5.01
C ILE A 52 17.06 -0.28 -3.91
N VAL A 53 18.15 0.32 -3.45
CA VAL A 53 18.08 1.54 -2.64
C VAL A 53 18.42 2.72 -3.55
N ALA A 54 17.55 2.97 -4.53
CA ALA A 54 17.74 4.05 -5.51
C ALA A 54 16.60 5.07 -5.38
N ALA A 55 16.81 6.02 -4.46
CA ALA A 55 16.02 7.22 -4.18
C ALA A 55 14.63 7.02 -3.55
N GLU A 56 14.54 7.28 -2.25
CA GLU A 56 13.28 7.66 -1.61
C GLU A 56 12.87 9.06 -2.10
N LYS A 57 11.87 9.12 -2.99
CA LYS A 57 11.32 10.38 -3.49
C LYS A 57 9.99 10.65 -2.82
N ARG A 58 9.77 11.91 -2.45
CA ARG A 58 8.44 12.43 -2.07
C ARG A 58 7.78 13.00 -3.32
N VAL A 59 6.54 12.61 -3.57
CA VAL A 59 5.79 12.98 -4.79
C VAL A 59 4.58 13.81 -4.37
N SER A 60 4.43 15.01 -4.93
CA SER A 60 3.26 15.85 -4.65
C SER A 60 2.05 15.41 -5.49
N ASN A 61 0.89 15.32 -4.84
CA ASN A 61 -0.43 15.12 -5.47
C ASN A 61 -1.26 16.42 -5.54
N ALA A 62 -0.66 17.59 -5.27
CA ALA A 62 -1.40 18.86 -5.22
C ALA A 62 -2.23 19.11 -6.49
N ARG A 63 -1.64 18.85 -7.67
CA ARG A 63 -2.34 19.02 -8.96
C ARG A 63 -3.60 18.14 -9.09
N LEU A 64 -3.57 16.91 -8.57
CA LEU A 64 -4.71 15.99 -8.56
C LEU A 64 -5.86 16.58 -7.73
N LYS A 65 -5.55 17.24 -6.61
CA LYS A 65 -6.54 17.82 -5.70
C LYS A 65 -7.05 19.17 -6.18
N GLU A 66 -6.16 20.06 -6.61
CA GLU A 66 -6.46 21.44 -6.98
C GLU A 66 -7.19 21.53 -8.33
N GLU A 67 -6.71 20.82 -9.36
CA GLU A 67 -7.29 20.93 -10.70
C GLU A 67 -8.47 19.97 -10.92
N LEU A 68 -8.44 18.77 -10.30
CA LEU A 68 -9.48 17.75 -10.50
C LEU A 68 -10.45 17.63 -9.32
N GLY A 69 -10.22 18.34 -8.20
CA GLY A 69 -11.10 18.31 -7.03
C GLY A 69 -11.14 16.95 -6.30
N VAL A 70 -10.16 16.07 -6.55
CA VAL A 70 -10.16 14.72 -5.96
C VAL A 70 -9.99 14.80 -4.45
N LYS A 71 -10.90 14.13 -3.74
CA LYS A 71 -10.82 13.88 -2.30
C LYS A 71 -10.47 12.42 -2.08
N LEU A 72 -9.29 12.16 -1.53
CA LEU A 72 -8.84 10.79 -1.27
C LEU A 72 -9.67 10.17 -0.14
N LEU A 73 -10.25 9.00 -0.38
CA LEU A 73 -10.93 8.22 0.65
C LEU A 73 -9.95 7.76 1.73
N HIS A 74 -8.73 7.44 1.31
CA HIS A 74 -7.64 6.99 2.17
C HIS A 74 -6.41 7.89 1.93
N PRO A 75 -6.31 9.03 2.63
CA PRO A 75 -5.19 9.97 2.44
C PRO A 75 -3.88 9.46 3.03
N THR A 76 -3.88 8.37 3.79
CA THR A 76 -2.68 7.78 4.37
C THR A 76 -2.65 6.27 4.18
N TYR A 77 -1.45 5.70 4.09
CA TYR A 77 -1.27 4.24 4.07
C TYR A 77 -1.96 3.57 5.26
N LYS A 78 -1.98 4.22 6.43
CA LYS A 78 -2.63 3.71 7.65
C LYS A 78 -4.14 3.55 7.46
N SER A 79 -4.79 4.59 6.95
CA SER A 79 -6.24 4.58 6.69
C SER A 79 -6.63 3.55 5.63
N GLY A 80 -5.82 3.41 4.57
CA GLY A 80 -6.06 2.44 3.50
C GLY A 80 -5.88 1.00 3.97
N LEU A 81 -4.80 0.69 4.68
CA LEU A 81 -4.55 -0.64 5.20
C LEU A 81 -5.59 -1.08 6.25
N GLN A 82 -6.04 -0.16 7.11
CA GLN A 82 -7.13 -0.45 8.05
C GLN A 82 -8.43 -0.78 7.30
N SER A 83 -8.79 0.01 6.29
CA SER A 83 -9.98 -0.24 5.44
C SER A 83 -9.92 -1.60 4.73
N ILE A 84 -8.75 -1.96 4.19
CA ILE A 84 -8.52 -3.29 3.61
C ILE A 84 -8.74 -4.37 4.66
N LEU A 85 -8.14 -4.24 5.83
CA LEU A 85 -8.30 -5.21 6.91
C LEU A 85 -9.77 -5.33 7.33
N ASP A 86 -10.49 -4.22 7.45
CA ASP A 86 -11.90 -4.19 7.87
C ASP A 86 -12.82 -4.87 6.86
N SER A 87 -12.55 -4.70 5.57
CA SER A 87 -13.27 -5.39 4.48
C SER A 87 -12.84 -6.85 4.29
N TRP A 88 -11.71 -7.27 4.85
CA TRP A 88 -11.24 -8.64 4.75
C TRP A 88 -12.01 -9.57 5.69
N SER A 89 -12.69 -10.56 5.09
CA SER A 89 -13.37 -11.64 5.79
C SER A 89 -12.49 -12.89 5.81
N VAL A 90 -12.15 -13.38 7.01
CA VAL A 90 -11.24 -14.53 7.21
C VAL A 90 -11.81 -15.84 6.67
N GLU A 91 -13.13 -15.97 6.62
CA GLU A 91 -13.83 -17.20 6.20
C GLU A 91 -13.53 -17.62 4.74
N SER A 92 -13.11 -16.69 3.90
CA SER A 92 -12.85 -16.93 2.47
C SER A 92 -11.44 -17.46 2.17
N SER A 93 -10.53 -17.52 3.14
CA SER A 93 -9.10 -17.81 2.89
C SER A 93 -8.55 -19.07 3.56
N PHE A 94 -9.32 -19.74 4.44
CA PHE A 94 -8.87 -20.96 5.13
C PHE A 94 -9.66 -22.22 4.77
N SER A 95 -10.74 -22.09 3.99
CA SER A 95 -11.58 -23.20 3.53
C SER A 95 -10.92 -24.11 2.48
N ASN A 96 -9.72 -23.78 1.97
CA ASN A 96 -9.00 -24.56 0.95
C ASN A 96 -7.66 -25.16 1.42
N ARG A 97 -7.39 -25.21 2.74
CA ARG A 97 -6.21 -25.94 3.28
C ARG A 97 -6.53 -27.34 3.81
N ASN A 98 -7.58 -27.98 3.27
CA ASN A 98 -7.78 -29.42 3.35
C ASN A 98 -7.82 -29.96 1.91
N VAL A 99 -6.64 -30.18 1.34
CA VAL A 99 -6.44 -31.15 0.26
C VAL A 99 -5.32 -32.06 0.75
N ASP A 100 -5.71 -33.31 1.01
CA ASP A 100 -4.93 -34.56 1.04
C ASP A 100 -3.49 -34.42 0.52
N VAL A 101 -2.41 -34.90 1.16
CA VAL A 101 -2.09 -36.24 1.71
C VAL A 101 -0.87 -36.12 2.62
#